data_AF-A0A3R6P2L2-F1
#
_entry.id   AF-A0A3R6P2L2-F1
#
_cell.length_a   1.000
_cell.length_b   1.000
_cell.length_c   1.000
_cell.angle_alpha   90.00
_cell.angle_beta   90.00
_cell.angle_gamma   90.00
#
_symmetry.space_group_name_H-M   'P 1'
#
loop_
_entity.id
_entity.type
_entity.pdbx_description
1 polymer ?
#
loop_
_entity_poly.entity_id
_entity_poly.type
_entity_poly.pdbx_seq_one_letter_code
_entity_poly.pdbx_strand_id
1 'polypeptide(L)'
;MRYTCKTNINELRTSYDYLVGWGAGRDEYDRRYNLSLYQLDYMIDAAKENWGKIRCGIKMESEEILKNLVGKKVCFIIYPNIELEIMPEIEKYLKEYDFIASRLIDCPQAPYLHSYATANEDIIFTQLIEALGIKNPLYVDIGVCHPVVRNNTYLLYEKGYTNGILIEPNGNMCELAQIYRPKNKIVEAGASGDEGGILRYYMNHQSSLKGYNTFNQEVAEREGFADNYKDVPVMNINRILEENCTKAPDIIDIDTESMDFEILEALDTDRFRVKLICVEVWGREAEFSQMMEKKGYVHYMSTIENTLYIAKEAAEQLRNRRIR
;
A
#
# COMPACT_ATOMS: atom_id res chain seq x y z
N MET A 1 -19.98 1.42 -9.96
CA MET A 1 -19.76 0.45 -8.87
C MET A 1 -18.28 0.28 -8.63
N ARG A 2 -17.85 0.33 -7.37
CA ARG A 2 -16.46 0.08 -6.96
C ARG A 2 -16.37 -1.33 -6.39
N TYR A 3 -15.53 -2.18 -6.97
CA TYR A 3 -15.26 -3.50 -6.41
C TYR A 3 -14.32 -3.37 -5.22
N THR A 4 -14.76 -3.83 -4.04
CA THR A 4 -14.00 -3.73 -2.78
C THR A 4 -13.48 -5.07 -2.28
N CYS A 5 -13.65 -6.14 -3.05
CA CYS A 5 -13.23 -7.50 -2.73
C CYS A 5 -12.58 -8.17 -3.94
N LYS A 6 -11.82 -9.25 -3.69
CA LYS A 6 -11.28 -10.08 -4.77
C LYS A 6 -12.40 -10.53 -5.69
N THR A 7 -12.23 -10.28 -6.98
CA THR A 7 -13.23 -10.60 -8.01
C THR A 7 -12.57 -11.40 -9.11
N ASN A 8 -13.22 -12.49 -9.52
CA ASN A 8 -12.67 -13.37 -10.54
C ASN A 8 -12.64 -12.66 -11.89
N ILE A 9 -11.51 -12.73 -12.58
CA ILE A 9 -11.37 -12.03 -13.86
C ILE A 9 -12.35 -12.52 -14.94
N ASN A 10 -12.77 -13.79 -14.90
CA ASN A 10 -13.75 -14.31 -15.85
C ASN A 10 -15.16 -13.75 -15.60
N GLU A 11 -15.49 -13.47 -14.33
CA GLU A 11 -16.75 -12.80 -13.96
C GLU A 11 -16.78 -11.37 -14.51
N LEU A 12 -15.68 -10.62 -14.35
CA LEU A 12 -15.56 -9.29 -14.94
C LEU A 12 -15.65 -9.37 -16.47
N ARG A 13 -14.93 -10.29 -17.09
CA ARG A 13 -14.93 -10.39 -18.55
C ARG A 13 -16.30 -10.69 -19.13
N THR A 14 -17.12 -11.47 -18.44
CA THR A 14 -18.49 -11.80 -18.88
C THR A 14 -19.52 -10.71 -18.56
N SER A 15 -19.23 -9.83 -17.60
CA SER A 15 -20.16 -8.79 -17.13
C SER A 15 -20.05 -7.45 -17.87
N TYR A 16 -18.90 -7.19 -18.51
CA TYR A 16 -18.61 -5.92 -19.17
C TYR A 16 -18.29 -6.09 -20.66
N ASP A 17 -18.71 -5.11 -21.47
CA ASP A 17 -18.35 -5.03 -22.88
C ASP A 17 -16.84 -4.78 -23.02
N TYR A 18 -16.27 -3.95 -22.15
CA TYR A 18 -14.85 -3.59 -22.17
C TYR A 18 -14.19 -3.68 -20.79
N LEU A 19 -13.00 -4.27 -20.75
CA LEU A 19 -12.06 -4.17 -19.64
C LEU A 19 -10.93 -3.23 -20.05
N VAL A 20 -10.81 -2.11 -19.34
CA VAL A 20 -9.85 -1.05 -19.66
C VAL A 20 -8.85 -0.92 -18.51
N GLY A 21 -7.58 -1.17 -18.77
CA GLY A 21 -6.53 -0.91 -17.80
C GLY A 21 -6.22 0.58 -17.72
N TRP A 22 -5.83 1.07 -16.54
CA TRP A 22 -5.42 2.46 -16.35
C TRP A 22 -4.12 2.56 -15.54
N GLY A 23 -3.14 3.27 -16.09
CA GLY A 23 -1.86 3.63 -15.48
C GLY A 23 -0.82 2.51 -15.54
N ALA A 24 0.19 2.66 -16.38
CA ALA A 24 1.30 1.70 -16.50
C ALA A 24 2.56 2.12 -15.71
N GLY A 25 2.40 3.02 -14.73
CA GLY A 25 3.48 3.56 -13.90
C GLY A 25 3.91 2.66 -12.73
N ARG A 26 5.08 2.96 -12.15
CA ARG A 26 5.69 2.31 -10.96
C ARG A 26 5.75 0.77 -11.04
N ASP A 27 5.93 0.23 -12.24
CA ASP A 27 6.01 -1.20 -12.56
C ASP A 27 4.81 -2.07 -12.16
N GLU A 28 3.77 -1.51 -11.54
CA GLU A 28 2.65 -2.27 -11.01
C GLU A 28 1.91 -3.00 -12.13
N TYR A 29 1.72 -2.33 -13.27
CA TYR A 29 1.22 -2.94 -14.49
C TYR A 29 2.10 -4.09 -14.99
N ASP A 30 3.41 -3.88 -15.10
CA ASP A 30 4.34 -4.89 -15.62
C ASP A 30 4.46 -6.11 -14.71
N ARG A 31 4.31 -5.94 -13.39
CA ARG A 31 4.36 -7.02 -12.40
C ARG A 31 3.06 -7.81 -12.30
N ARG A 32 1.93 -7.18 -12.62
CA ARG A 32 0.58 -7.72 -12.38
C ARG A 32 -0.13 -8.22 -13.64
N TYR A 33 0.30 -7.77 -14.82
CA TYR A 33 -0.39 -8.05 -16.06
C TYR A 33 0.52 -8.61 -17.15
N ASN A 34 -0.01 -9.58 -17.87
CA ASN A 34 0.45 -9.99 -19.18
C ASN A 34 -0.70 -10.69 -19.91
N LEU A 35 -0.60 -10.81 -21.23
CA LEU A 35 -1.64 -11.38 -22.09
C LEU A 35 -2.07 -12.81 -21.73
N SER A 36 -1.24 -13.59 -21.03
CA SER A 36 -1.60 -14.96 -20.64
C SER A 36 -2.51 -15.03 -19.41
N LEU A 37 -2.60 -13.95 -18.63
CA LEU A 37 -3.43 -13.88 -17.43
C LEU A 37 -4.89 -13.60 -17.80
N TYR A 38 -5.11 -12.50 -18.51
CA TYR A 38 -6.41 -12.07 -19.01
C TYR A 38 -6.25 -11.03 -20.10
N GLN A 39 -7.33 -10.76 -20.83
CA GLN A 39 -7.34 -9.81 -21.94
C GLN A 39 -7.93 -8.47 -21.50
N LEU A 40 -7.12 -7.42 -21.62
CA LEU A 40 -7.58 -6.02 -21.65
C LEU A 40 -7.91 -5.62 -23.09
N ASP A 41 -8.94 -4.79 -23.26
CA ASP A 41 -9.28 -4.21 -24.56
C ASP A 41 -8.43 -2.97 -24.86
N TYR A 42 -8.20 -2.15 -23.84
CA TYR A 42 -7.38 -0.93 -23.90
C TYR A 42 -6.56 -0.77 -22.62
N MET A 43 -5.43 -0.07 -22.74
CA MET A 43 -4.63 0.37 -21.61
C MET A 43 -4.38 1.87 -21.75
N ILE A 44 -4.92 2.66 -20.82
CA ILE A 44 -4.77 4.11 -20.80
C ILE A 44 -3.58 4.48 -19.91
N ASP A 45 -2.73 5.39 -20.37
CA ASP A 45 -1.63 5.94 -19.57
C ASP A 45 -1.60 7.48 -19.65
N ALA A 46 -1.37 8.14 -18.52
CA ALA A 46 -1.37 9.60 -18.47
C ALA A 46 -0.08 10.23 -19.07
N ALA A 47 0.99 9.45 -19.20
CA ALA A 47 2.27 9.94 -19.69
C ALA A 47 2.30 9.85 -21.23
N LYS A 48 2.34 11.02 -21.90
CA LYS A 48 2.26 11.11 -23.37
C LYS A 48 3.38 10.37 -24.09
N GLU A 49 4.54 10.32 -23.46
CA GLU A 49 5.70 9.57 -23.94
C GLU A 49 5.44 8.06 -24.03
N ASN A 50 4.41 7.53 -23.35
CA ASN A 50 4.05 6.13 -23.42
C ASN A 50 3.10 5.81 -24.57
N TRP A 51 2.37 6.80 -25.08
CA TRP A 51 1.33 6.58 -26.10
C TRP A 51 1.89 5.93 -27.37
N GLY A 52 1.19 4.91 -27.86
CA GLY A 52 1.59 4.12 -29.02
C GLY A 52 2.64 3.04 -28.75
N LYS A 53 3.32 3.07 -27.59
CA LYS A 53 4.24 1.98 -27.18
C LYS A 53 3.43 0.75 -26.79
N ILE A 54 4.01 -0.43 -27.04
CA ILE A 54 3.44 -1.71 -26.63
C ILE A 54 4.14 -2.18 -25.36
N ARG A 55 3.38 -2.45 -24.29
CA ARG A 55 3.87 -3.03 -23.03
C ARG A 55 2.97 -4.17 -22.59
N CYS A 56 3.56 -5.28 -22.17
CA CYS A 56 2.84 -6.51 -21.84
C CYS A 56 1.83 -6.95 -22.93
N GLY A 57 2.16 -6.66 -24.19
CA GLY A 57 1.37 -7.06 -25.36
C GLY A 57 0.17 -6.17 -25.72
N ILE A 58 -0.06 -5.06 -25.01
CA ILE A 58 -1.11 -4.07 -25.35
C ILE A 58 -0.48 -2.70 -25.66
N LYS A 59 -1.09 -1.97 -26.57
CA LYS A 59 -0.68 -0.60 -26.93
C LYS A 59 -1.20 0.37 -25.87
N MET A 60 -0.36 1.28 -25.40
CA MET A 60 -0.77 2.36 -24.51
C MET A 60 -1.52 3.42 -25.32
N GLU A 61 -2.71 3.78 -24.85
CA GLU A 61 -3.58 4.80 -25.44
C GLU A 61 -3.71 6.00 -24.51
N SER A 62 -4.16 7.12 -25.06
CA SER A 62 -4.67 8.23 -24.25
C SER A 62 -6.13 7.99 -23.85
N GLU A 63 -6.62 8.78 -22.90
CA GLU A 63 -8.01 8.80 -22.43
C GLU A 63 -9.02 9.13 -23.54
N GLU A 64 -8.58 9.66 -24.67
CA GLU A 64 -9.41 9.96 -25.84
C GLU A 64 -10.11 8.71 -26.42
N ILE A 65 -9.55 7.52 -26.19
CA ILE A 65 -10.17 6.26 -26.63
C ILE A 65 -11.55 6.05 -25.99
N LEU A 66 -11.80 6.64 -24.83
CA LEU A 66 -13.07 6.55 -24.11
C LEU A 66 -14.25 7.14 -24.88
N LYS A 67 -14.01 8.08 -25.80
CA LYS A 67 -15.06 8.62 -26.70
C LYS A 67 -15.75 7.52 -27.50
N ASN A 68 -15.05 6.44 -27.79
CA ASN A 68 -15.57 5.29 -28.54
C ASN A 68 -16.36 4.31 -27.65
N LEU A 69 -16.34 4.46 -26.33
CA LEU A 69 -16.94 3.54 -25.37
C LEU A 69 -18.24 4.09 -24.76
N VAL A 70 -18.73 5.24 -25.23
CA VAL A 70 -19.99 5.84 -24.74
C VAL A 70 -21.16 4.88 -24.95
N GLY A 71 -21.93 4.65 -23.88
CA GLY A 71 -23.08 3.74 -23.88
C GLY A 71 -22.72 2.25 -23.78
N LYS A 72 -21.45 1.93 -23.49
CA LYS A 72 -20.97 0.56 -23.25
C LYS A 72 -20.80 0.30 -21.76
N LYS A 73 -20.91 -0.96 -21.34
CA LYS A 73 -20.53 -1.38 -19.99
C LYS A 73 -19.02 -1.52 -19.90
N VAL A 74 -18.38 -0.59 -19.19
CA VAL A 74 -16.92 -0.54 -19.03
C VAL A 74 -16.56 -0.82 -17.58
N CYS A 75 -15.62 -1.73 -17.37
CA CYS A 75 -14.93 -1.88 -16.09
C CYS A 75 -13.47 -1.47 -16.23
N PHE A 76 -13.03 -0.55 -15.37
CA PHE A 76 -11.64 -0.13 -15.31
C PHE A 76 -10.85 -0.99 -14.33
N ILE A 77 -9.65 -1.42 -14.73
CA ILE A 77 -8.66 -2.06 -13.85
C ILE A 77 -7.58 -1.02 -13.55
N ILE A 78 -7.61 -0.48 -12.33
CA ILE A 78 -6.73 0.60 -11.91
C ILE A 78 -5.47 0.00 -11.29
N TYR A 79 -4.33 0.21 -11.92
CA TYR A 79 -3.05 -0.29 -11.41
C TYR A 79 -2.41 0.63 -10.35
N PRO A 80 -2.32 1.96 -10.54
CA PRO A 80 -1.67 2.81 -9.56
C PRO A 80 -2.58 3.12 -8.35
N ASN A 81 -1.98 3.70 -7.30
CA ASN A 81 -2.61 4.12 -6.05
C ASN A 81 -3.40 5.44 -6.14
N ILE A 82 -3.95 5.79 -7.31
CA ILE A 82 -4.54 7.12 -7.60
C ILE A 82 -6.02 7.03 -8.03
N GLU A 83 -6.74 6.06 -7.49
CA GLU A 83 -8.14 5.77 -7.84
C GLU A 83 -9.04 7.01 -7.84
N LEU A 84 -9.03 7.78 -6.74
CA LEU A 84 -9.87 8.98 -6.59
C LEU A 84 -9.50 10.09 -7.58
N GLU A 85 -8.26 10.12 -8.04
CA GLU A 85 -7.79 11.14 -8.99
C GLU A 85 -8.12 10.79 -10.44
N ILE A 86 -8.27 9.50 -10.75
CA ILE A 86 -8.62 9.02 -12.09
C ILE A 86 -10.11 9.17 -12.38
N MET A 87 -10.96 9.01 -11.36
CA MET A 87 -12.42 9.06 -11.53
C MET A 87 -12.92 10.32 -12.27
N PRO A 88 -12.49 11.55 -11.92
CA PRO A 88 -12.88 12.75 -12.66
C PRO A 88 -12.43 12.77 -14.12
N GLU A 89 -11.32 12.08 -14.46
CA GLU A 89 -10.83 11.98 -15.84
C GLU A 89 -11.71 11.05 -16.69
N ILE A 90 -12.17 9.93 -16.10
CA ILE A 90 -13.13 9.02 -16.75
C ILE A 90 -14.47 9.74 -16.98
N GLU A 91 -14.93 10.51 -15.99
CA GLU A 91 -16.23 11.19 -15.99
C GLU A 91 -16.38 12.28 -17.06
N LYS A 92 -15.27 12.76 -17.63
CA LYS A 92 -15.28 13.62 -18.82
C LYS A 92 -15.89 12.94 -20.05
N TYR A 93 -15.87 11.60 -20.09
CA TYR A 93 -16.28 10.80 -21.25
C TYR A 93 -17.44 9.85 -20.94
N LEU A 94 -17.38 9.14 -19.80
CA LEU A 94 -18.32 8.08 -19.44
C LEU A 94 -19.09 8.44 -18.18
N LYS A 95 -20.42 8.29 -18.22
CA LYS A 95 -21.30 8.53 -17.06
C LYS A 95 -21.54 7.30 -16.20
N GLU A 96 -21.43 6.13 -16.80
CA GLU A 96 -21.64 4.84 -16.14
C GLU A 96 -20.40 3.98 -16.38
N TYR A 97 -19.75 3.61 -15.29
CA TYR A 97 -18.58 2.75 -15.29
C TYR A 97 -18.43 2.08 -13.93
N ASP A 98 -17.76 0.93 -13.95
CA ASP A 98 -17.32 0.26 -12.74
C ASP A 98 -15.80 0.21 -12.73
N PHE A 99 -15.21 -0.06 -11.57
CA PHE A 99 -13.77 -0.23 -11.51
C PHE A 99 -13.34 -1.10 -10.33
N ILE A 100 -12.14 -1.63 -10.48
CA ILE A 100 -11.48 -2.50 -9.53
C ILE A 100 -9.99 -2.16 -9.47
N ALA A 101 -9.42 -2.13 -8.26
CA ALA A 101 -7.96 -2.07 -8.09
C ALA A 101 -7.32 -3.35 -8.63
N SER A 102 -6.20 -3.25 -9.35
CA SER A 102 -5.53 -4.39 -10.00
C SER A 102 -5.15 -5.52 -9.02
N ARG A 103 -4.90 -5.18 -7.75
CA ARG A 103 -4.62 -6.12 -6.66
C ARG A 103 -5.84 -6.94 -6.20
N LEU A 104 -7.06 -6.52 -6.56
CA LEU A 104 -8.30 -7.27 -6.30
C LEU A 104 -8.69 -8.20 -7.46
N ILE A 105 -7.93 -8.22 -8.56
CA ILE A 105 -8.15 -9.20 -9.62
C ILE A 105 -7.73 -10.58 -9.12
N ASP A 106 -8.69 -11.50 -9.03
CA ASP A 106 -8.41 -12.92 -8.83
C ASP A 106 -8.25 -13.63 -10.17
N CYS A 107 -7.06 -14.19 -10.35
CA CYS A 107 -6.66 -14.96 -11.51
C CYS A 107 -6.25 -16.36 -11.01
N PRO A 108 -7.16 -17.35 -11.00
CA PRO A 108 -6.92 -18.66 -10.37
C PRO A 108 -5.67 -19.39 -10.88
N GLN A 109 -5.31 -19.16 -12.15
CA GLN A 109 -4.11 -19.72 -12.78
C GLN A 109 -2.80 -19.04 -12.35
N ALA A 110 -2.87 -17.93 -11.62
CA ALA A 110 -1.72 -17.12 -11.22
C ALA A 110 -1.76 -16.80 -9.71
N PRO A 111 -1.60 -17.81 -8.83
CA PRO A 111 -1.68 -17.64 -7.38
C PRO A 111 -0.62 -16.71 -6.80
N TYR A 112 0.49 -16.47 -7.51
CA TYR A 112 1.50 -15.48 -7.13
C TYR A 112 0.95 -14.03 -7.15
N LEU A 113 -0.21 -13.79 -7.78
CA LEU A 113 -0.92 -12.51 -7.75
C LEU A 113 -1.81 -12.34 -6.51
N HIS A 114 -1.82 -13.29 -5.58
CA HIS A 114 -2.65 -13.17 -4.36
C HIS A 114 -2.08 -12.22 -3.31
N SER A 115 -0.83 -11.78 -3.49
CA SER A 115 -0.18 -10.75 -2.68
C SER A 115 -0.63 -9.34 -3.06
N TYR A 116 -0.77 -8.51 -2.03
CA TYR A 116 -1.06 -7.08 -2.07
C TYR A 116 0.20 -6.23 -1.93
N ALA A 117 1.25 -6.78 -1.33
CA ALA A 117 2.53 -6.13 -1.11
C ALA A 117 3.37 -6.02 -2.39
N THR A 118 4.37 -5.13 -2.40
CA THR A 118 5.27 -4.98 -3.56
C THR A 118 6.10 -6.24 -3.80
N ALA A 119 6.59 -6.90 -2.73
CA ALA A 119 7.50 -8.03 -2.79
C ALA A 119 7.10 -9.18 -1.83
N ASN A 120 5.78 -9.37 -1.63
CA ASN A 120 5.17 -10.46 -0.84
C ASN A 120 5.41 -10.40 0.68
N GLU A 121 5.70 -9.21 1.22
CA GLU A 121 5.80 -8.94 2.67
C GLU A 121 4.55 -9.41 3.42
N ASP A 122 3.38 -9.22 2.83
CA ASP A 122 2.09 -9.66 3.36
C ASP A 122 1.98 -11.19 3.50
N ILE A 123 2.47 -11.95 2.51
CA ILE A 123 2.56 -13.42 2.58
C ILE A 123 3.53 -13.81 3.69
N ILE A 124 4.68 -13.15 3.79
CA ILE A 124 5.67 -13.41 4.84
C ILE A 124 5.07 -13.17 6.24
N PHE A 125 4.33 -12.08 6.43
CA PHE A 125 3.60 -11.83 7.67
C PHE A 125 2.62 -12.94 7.99
N THR A 126 1.79 -13.38 7.03
CA THR A 126 0.82 -14.45 7.27
C THR A 126 1.50 -15.77 7.68
N GLN A 127 2.64 -16.12 7.08
CA GLN A 127 3.41 -17.29 7.47
C GLN A 127 4.02 -17.15 8.87
N LEU A 128 4.54 -15.97 9.20
CA LEU A 128 5.15 -15.71 10.51
C LEU A 128 4.13 -15.73 11.65
N ILE A 129 2.94 -15.16 11.48
CA ILE A 129 1.90 -15.22 12.51
C ILE A 129 1.45 -16.66 12.78
N GLU A 130 1.33 -17.48 11.75
CA GLU A 130 1.01 -18.91 11.87
C GLU A 130 2.14 -19.66 12.58
N ALA A 131 3.39 -19.43 12.15
CA ALA A 131 4.58 -20.04 12.74
C ALA A 131 4.84 -19.61 14.19
N LEU A 132 4.40 -18.41 14.59
CA LEU A 132 4.46 -17.93 15.97
C LEU A 132 3.22 -18.34 16.79
N GLY A 133 2.17 -18.87 16.15
CA GLY A 133 0.91 -19.23 16.80
C GLY A 133 0.10 -18.02 17.27
N ILE A 134 0.25 -16.87 16.62
CA ILE A 134 -0.47 -15.64 16.95
C ILE A 134 -1.90 -15.77 16.42
N LYS A 135 -2.86 -15.88 17.35
CA LYS A 135 -4.29 -15.90 17.04
C LYS A 135 -4.82 -14.46 17.13
N ASN A 136 -5.47 -13.98 16.08
CA ASN A 136 -6.03 -12.61 15.99
C ASN A 136 -4.96 -11.52 16.23
N PRO A 137 -3.99 -11.35 15.31
CA PRO A 137 -2.96 -10.34 15.44
C PRO A 137 -3.57 -8.94 15.57
N LEU A 138 -3.03 -8.14 16.49
CA LEU A 138 -3.19 -6.68 16.42
C LEU A 138 -2.06 -6.15 15.55
N TYR A 139 -2.38 -5.41 14.49
CA TYR A 139 -1.36 -4.82 13.61
C TYR A 139 -1.55 -3.32 13.48
N VAL A 140 -0.46 -2.62 13.27
CA VAL A 140 -0.43 -1.18 12.99
C VAL A 140 0.21 -0.98 11.62
N ASP A 141 -0.45 -0.22 10.76
CA ASP A 141 -0.03 0.10 9.39
C ASP A 141 0.20 1.62 9.35
N ILE A 142 1.46 2.05 9.24
CA ILE A 142 1.87 3.46 9.30
C ILE A 142 2.28 3.91 7.91
N GLY A 143 1.57 4.90 7.36
CA GLY A 143 1.74 5.30 5.97
C GLY A 143 0.96 4.39 5.01
N VAL A 144 -0.32 4.18 5.32
CA VAL A 144 -1.21 3.23 4.63
C VAL A 144 -1.25 3.44 3.11
N CYS A 145 -1.19 4.71 2.69
CA CYS A 145 -1.37 5.13 1.31
C CYS A 145 -2.64 4.50 0.72
N HIS A 146 -2.56 3.77 -0.40
CA HIS A 146 -3.71 3.03 -0.86
C HIS A 146 -3.92 1.77 0.00
N PRO A 147 -5.12 1.55 0.57
CA PRO A 147 -5.37 0.45 1.52
C PRO A 147 -5.34 -0.96 0.92
N VAL A 148 -4.92 -1.13 -0.34
CA VAL A 148 -4.98 -2.40 -1.09
C VAL A 148 -3.81 -2.53 -2.05
N VAL A 149 -3.50 -1.47 -2.81
CA VAL A 149 -2.40 -1.47 -3.78
C VAL A 149 -1.09 -1.26 -3.04
N ARG A 150 -0.14 -2.20 -3.19
CA ARG A 150 1.18 -2.18 -2.54
C ARG A 150 1.11 -2.12 -1.00
N ASN A 151 0.08 -2.71 -0.39
CA ASN A 151 -0.10 -2.64 1.06
C ASN A 151 0.30 -3.97 1.74
N ASN A 152 1.23 -3.91 2.70
CA ASN A 152 1.78 -5.10 3.36
C ASN A 152 0.82 -5.74 4.37
N THR A 153 -0.24 -5.06 4.79
CA THR A 153 -1.16 -5.54 5.84
C THR A 153 -2.56 -5.90 5.34
N TYR A 154 -2.91 -5.59 4.09
CA TYR A 154 -4.26 -5.86 3.55
C TYR A 154 -4.58 -7.37 3.47
N LEU A 155 -3.60 -8.24 3.21
CA LEU A 155 -3.82 -9.69 3.23
C LEU A 155 -4.30 -10.21 4.59
N LEU A 156 -3.83 -9.59 5.69
CA LEU A 156 -4.31 -9.91 7.03
C LEU A 156 -5.80 -9.58 7.17
N TYR A 157 -6.19 -8.40 6.67
CA TYR A 157 -7.58 -7.96 6.65
C TYR A 157 -8.46 -8.88 5.81
N GLU A 158 -8.02 -9.24 4.60
CA GLU A 158 -8.72 -10.18 3.72
C GLU A 158 -8.93 -11.54 4.39
N LYS A 159 -7.94 -12.04 5.13
CA LYS A 159 -8.03 -13.29 5.92
C LYS A 159 -8.93 -13.19 7.16
N GLY A 160 -9.54 -12.03 7.40
CA GLY A 160 -10.51 -11.81 8.49
C GLY A 160 -9.89 -11.26 9.77
N TYR A 161 -8.60 -10.89 9.79
CA TYR A 161 -8.00 -10.22 10.93
C TYR A 161 -8.32 -8.73 10.88
N THR A 162 -9.26 -8.28 11.71
CA THR A 162 -9.81 -6.91 11.64
C THR A 162 -9.29 -5.99 12.72
N ASN A 163 -8.43 -6.47 13.61
CA ASN A 163 -7.85 -5.70 14.72
C ASN A 163 -6.64 -4.86 14.25
N GLY A 164 -6.86 -4.09 13.19
CA GLY A 164 -5.87 -3.23 12.56
C GLY A 164 -6.08 -1.76 12.91
N ILE A 165 -4.98 -1.06 13.11
CA ILE A 165 -4.94 0.41 13.26
C ILE A 165 -4.17 0.98 12.08
N LEU A 166 -4.83 1.83 11.30
CA LEU A 166 -4.32 2.42 10.07
C LEU A 166 -4.00 3.89 10.35
N ILE A 167 -2.74 4.30 10.19
CA ILE A 167 -2.27 5.66 10.47
C ILE A 167 -1.91 6.30 9.13
N GLU A 168 -2.67 7.32 8.74
CA GLU A 168 -2.56 7.95 7.43
C GLU A 168 -2.88 9.45 7.51
N PRO A 169 -1.97 10.35 7.12
CA PRO A 169 -2.22 11.79 7.10
C PRO A 169 -3.10 12.26 5.93
N ASN A 170 -3.15 11.51 4.83
CA ASN A 170 -3.88 11.89 3.63
C ASN A 170 -5.37 11.51 3.76
N GLY A 171 -6.24 12.52 3.91
CA GLY A 171 -7.69 12.32 4.00
C GLY A 171 -8.30 11.51 2.84
N ASN A 172 -7.79 11.66 1.61
CA ASN A 172 -8.27 10.87 0.45
C ASN A 172 -7.97 9.37 0.64
N MET A 173 -6.81 9.06 1.21
CA MET A 173 -6.41 7.67 1.51
C MET A 173 -7.18 7.12 2.71
N CYS A 174 -7.49 7.97 3.69
CA CYS A 174 -8.40 7.61 4.79
C CYS A 174 -9.80 7.27 4.28
N GLU A 175 -10.37 8.03 3.33
CA GLU A 175 -11.65 7.72 2.68
C GLU A 175 -11.61 6.36 1.98
N LEU A 176 -10.54 6.07 1.22
CA LEU A 176 -10.36 4.75 0.62
C LEU A 176 -10.26 3.67 1.69
N ALA A 177 -9.53 3.90 2.79
CA ALA A 177 -9.38 2.93 3.86
C ALA A 177 -10.72 2.61 4.54
N GLN A 178 -11.60 3.61 4.72
CA GLN A 178 -12.96 3.39 5.22
C GLN A 178 -13.79 2.49 4.30
N ILE A 179 -13.58 2.60 2.98
CA ILE A 179 -14.31 1.83 1.97
C ILE A 179 -13.78 0.39 1.87
N TYR A 180 -12.46 0.22 1.77
CA TYR A 180 -11.83 -1.10 1.56
C TYR A 180 -11.63 -1.88 2.86
N ARG A 181 -11.45 -1.18 3.99
CA ARG A 181 -11.11 -1.76 5.30
C ARG A 181 -12.03 -1.25 6.44
N PRO A 182 -13.37 -1.24 6.28
CA PRO A 182 -14.31 -0.59 7.21
C PRO A 182 -14.28 -1.07 8.66
N LYS A 183 -13.68 -2.25 8.94
CA LYS A 183 -13.55 -2.78 10.30
C LYS A 183 -12.25 -2.38 11.00
N ASN A 184 -11.27 -1.84 10.26
CA ASN A 184 -10.05 -1.33 10.87
C ASN A 184 -10.28 0.07 11.44
N LYS A 185 -9.56 0.39 12.51
CA LYS A 185 -9.56 1.73 13.08
C LYS A 185 -8.63 2.62 12.25
N ILE A 186 -9.07 3.84 11.94
CA ILE A 186 -8.28 4.82 11.20
C ILE A 186 -7.90 5.96 12.13
N VAL A 187 -6.63 6.35 12.09
CA VAL A 187 -6.06 7.52 12.74
C VAL A 187 -5.61 8.46 11.63
N GLU A 188 -6.40 9.51 11.38
CA GLU A 188 -6.13 10.51 10.35
C GLU A 188 -5.04 11.50 10.84
N ALA A 189 -3.81 11.01 10.92
CA ALA A 189 -2.62 11.74 11.35
C ALA A 189 -1.36 11.07 10.80
N GLY A 190 -0.27 11.84 10.70
CA GLY A 190 1.07 11.27 10.53
C GLY A 190 1.62 10.72 11.84
N ALA A 191 2.53 9.76 11.76
CA ALA A 191 3.35 9.34 12.90
C ALA A 191 4.71 10.05 12.87
N SER A 192 5.28 10.32 14.05
CA SER A 192 6.61 10.91 14.20
C SER A 192 7.33 10.33 15.42
N GLY A 193 8.65 10.47 15.44
CA GLY A 193 9.46 10.23 16.63
C GLY A 193 9.41 11.34 17.68
N ASP A 194 9.00 12.56 17.32
CA ASP A 194 8.93 13.72 18.21
C ASP A 194 7.55 13.86 18.87
N GLU A 195 7.32 14.92 19.65
CA GLU A 195 6.05 15.18 20.36
C GLU A 195 4.82 15.28 19.42
N GLY A 196 5.06 15.55 18.13
CA GLY A 196 4.03 15.77 17.12
C GLY A 196 3.69 17.26 16.95
N GLY A 197 2.56 17.54 16.33
CA GLY A 197 2.11 18.90 16.03
C GLY A 197 1.33 18.96 14.72
N ILE A 198 1.48 20.08 14.01
CA ILE A 198 0.97 20.26 12.66
C ILE A 198 2.17 20.39 11.73
N LEU A 199 2.26 19.52 10.71
CA LEU A 199 3.30 19.58 9.69
C LEU A 199 2.68 19.79 8.31
N ARG A 200 3.47 20.36 7.40
CA ARG A 200 3.12 20.42 5.98
C ARG A 200 3.35 19.07 5.33
N TYR A 201 2.29 18.53 4.76
CA TYR A 201 2.31 17.34 3.93
C TYR A 201 2.18 17.77 2.47
N TYR A 202 3.30 17.68 1.76
CA TYR A 202 3.43 18.06 0.36
C TYR A 202 2.90 16.93 -0.52
N MET A 203 2.00 17.25 -1.45
CA MET A 203 1.36 16.28 -2.32
C MET A 203 1.81 16.49 -3.75
N ASN A 204 2.38 15.46 -4.38
CA ASN A 204 2.81 15.60 -5.77
C ASN A 204 1.61 15.53 -6.72
N HIS A 205 1.44 16.59 -7.50
CA HIS A 205 0.34 16.76 -8.45
C HIS A 205 0.75 16.51 -9.91
N GLN A 206 2.03 16.24 -10.18
CA GLN A 206 2.55 15.98 -11.52
C GLN A 206 2.05 14.62 -12.02
N SER A 207 1.53 14.57 -13.26
CA SER A 207 0.76 13.44 -13.78
C SER A 207 1.46 12.07 -13.67
N SER A 208 2.78 12.01 -13.83
CA SER A 208 3.59 10.78 -13.75
C SER A 208 4.03 10.39 -12.34
N LEU A 209 3.94 11.31 -11.37
CA LEU A 209 4.42 11.14 -9.99
C LEU A 209 3.31 11.35 -8.94
N LYS A 210 2.05 11.43 -9.37
CA LYS A 210 0.89 11.46 -8.48
C LYS A 210 0.96 10.34 -7.43
N GLY A 211 0.62 10.70 -6.20
CA GLY A 211 0.73 9.81 -5.03
C GLY A 211 2.16 9.62 -4.50
N TYR A 212 3.14 10.44 -4.90
CA TYR A 212 4.44 10.55 -4.25
C TYR A 212 4.41 11.75 -3.31
N ASN A 213 4.08 11.56 -2.04
CA ASN A 213 3.90 12.68 -1.11
C ASN A 213 5.13 12.78 -0.21
N THR A 214 5.28 13.86 0.57
CA THR A 214 6.39 13.93 1.53
C THR A 214 6.13 14.94 2.63
N PHE A 215 6.75 14.71 3.79
CA PHE A 215 6.88 15.73 4.83
C PHE A 215 8.16 16.57 4.67
N ASN A 216 9.05 16.21 3.75
CA ASN A 216 10.33 16.89 3.53
C ASN A 216 10.18 18.01 2.49
N GLN A 217 10.27 19.26 2.95
CA GLN A 217 10.17 20.43 2.08
C GLN A 217 11.26 20.46 0.99
N GLU A 218 12.50 20.09 1.31
CA GLU A 218 13.60 20.11 0.34
C GLU A 218 13.37 19.11 -0.80
N VAL A 219 12.79 17.95 -0.49
CA VAL A 219 12.36 16.98 -1.51
C VAL A 219 11.26 17.60 -2.37
N ALA A 220 10.23 18.19 -1.77
CA ALA A 220 9.15 18.82 -2.53
C ALA A 220 9.63 19.99 -3.42
N GLU A 221 10.62 20.76 -2.97
CA GLU A 221 11.23 21.83 -3.76
C GLU A 221 12.05 21.28 -4.93
N ARG A 222 12.89 20.27 -4.68
CA ARG A 222 13.71 19.63 -5.71
C ARG A 222 12.86 19.00 -6.82
N GLU A 223 11.77 18.36 -6.44
CA GLU A 223 10.85 17.69 -7.36
C GLU A 223 9.79 18.65 -7.95
N GLY A 224 9.75 19.91 -7.50
CA GLY A 224 8.90 20.96 -8.10
C GLY A 224 7.42 20.89 -7.75
N PHE A 225 7.06 20.55 -6.51
CA PHE A 225 5.68 20.54 -6.03
C PHE A 225 5.49 21.12 -4.61
N ALA A 226 6.48 21.86 -4.09
CA ALA A 226 6.45 22.47 -2.75
C ALA A 226 5.29 23.47 -2.53
N ASP A 227 4.63 23.94 -3.58
CA ASP A 227 3.47 24.83 -3.53
C ASP A 227 2.15 24.09 -3.28
N ASN A 228 2.12 22.76 -3.42
CA ASN A 228 0.95 21.93 -3.17
C ASN A 228 1.08 21.14 -1.87
N TYR A 229 0.53 21.65 -0.78
CA TYR A 229 0.58 21.01 0.54
C TYR A 229 -0.73 21.14 1.30
N LYS A 230 -0.89 20.30 2.33
CA LYS A 230 -1.90 20.41 3.37
C LYS A 230 -1.24 20.40 4.73
N ASP A 231 -1.77 21.18 5.66
CA ASP A 231 -1.40 21.08 7.07
C ASP A 231 -2.13 19.89 7.70
N VAL A 232 -1.38 18.92 8.22
CA VAL A 232 -1.93 17.68 8.78
C VAL A 232 -1.45 17.49 10.22
N PRO A 233 -2.27 16.89 11.10
CA PRO A 233 -1.83 16.51 12.43
C PRO A 233 -0.78 15.40 12.33
N VAL A 234 0.22 15.50 13.19
CA VAL A 234 1.27 14.48 13.37
C VAL A 234 1.40 14.20 14.85
N MET A 235 1.58 12.93 15.23
CA MET A 235 1.62 12.51 16.63
C MET A 235 2.81 11.59 16.88
N ASN A 236 3.34 11.65 18.10
CA ASN A 236 4.35 10.70 18.56
C ASN A 236 3.84 9.26 18.43
N ILE A 237 4.67 8.36 17.90
CA ILE A 237 4.30 6.95 17.73
C ILE A 237 3.83 6.29 19.02
N ASN A 238 4.50 6.52 20.15
CA ASN A 238 4.14 5.90 21.43
C ASN A 238 2.79 6.39 21.94
N ARG A 239 2.47 7.68 21.70
CA ARG A 239 1.17 8.25 22.02
C ARG A 239 0.08 7.65 21.14
N ILE A 240 0.33 7.46 19.85
CA ILE A 240 -0.63 6.78 18.97
C ILE A 240 -0.89 5.36 19.47
N LEU A 241 0.16 4.60 19.80
CA LEU A 241 0.00 3.24 20.32
C LEU A 241 -0.76 3.21 21.65
N GLU A 242 -0.46 4.13 22.56
CA GLU A 242 -1.15 4.28 23.86
C GLU A 242 -2.65 4.57 23.71
N GLU A 243 -3.01 5.51 22.85
CA GLU A 243 -4.40 5.95 22.68
C GLU A 243 -5.25 4.96 21.86
N ASN A 244 -4.61 4.13 21.03
CA ASN A 244 -5.31 3.34 20.02
C ASN A 244 -5.20 1.83 20.20
N CYS A 245 -4.13 1.33 20.83
CA CYS A 245 -3.91 -0.11 20.99
C CYS A 245 -4.39 -0.61 22.35
N THR A 246 -5.05 -1.78 22.37
CA THR A 246 -5.47 -2.45 23.62
C THR A 246 -4.38 -3.32 24.24
N LYS A 247 -3.33 -3.61 23.47
CA LYS A 247 -2.13 -4.37 23.84
C LYS A 247 -0.98 -3.93 22.92
N ALA A 248 0.25 -4.32 23.24
CA ALA A 248 1.35 -4.17 22.28
C ALA A 248 0.99 -4.83 20.94
N PRO A 249 1.22 -4.15 19.80
CA PRO A 249 0.94 -4.73 18.49
C PRO A 249 1.79 -5.95 18.23
N ASP A 250 1.21 -6.94 17.56
CA ASP A 250 1.93 -8.12 17.09
C ASP A 250 2.79 -7.76 15.87
N ILE A 251 2.29 -6.84 15.02
CA ILE A 251 2.93 -6.38 13.79
C ILE A 251 2.90 -4.86 13.74
N ILE A 252 4.01 -4.23 13.34
CA ILE A 252 4.01 -2.86 12.82
C ILE A 252 4.61 -2.89 11.41
N ASP A 253 3.91 -2.26 10.46
CA ASP A 253 4.40 -1.93 9.13
C ASP A 253 4.60 -0.42 9.04
N ILE A 254 5.76 0.01 8.54
CA ILE A 254 6.16 1.42 8.47
C ILE A 254 6.65 1.71 7.06
N ASP A 255 5.87 2.47 6.32
CA ASP A 255 6.19 2.96 4.99
C ASP A 255 5.78 4.43 4.93
N THR A 256 6.56 5.25 5.62
CA THR A 256 6.31 6.69 5.73
C THR A 256 7.17 7.44 4.74
N GLU A 257 6.69 8.57 4.26
CA GLU A 257 7.41 9.39 3.30
C GLU A 257 8.57 10.16 3.99
N SER A 258 9.60 9.43 4.46
CA SER A 258 10.84 9.88 5.09
C SER A 258 10.86 10.11 6.62
N MET A 259 10.07 9.38 7.42
CA MET A 259 10.09 9.47 8.91
C MET A 259 10.34 8.13 9.62
N ASP A 260 10.67 7.09 8.85
CA ASP A 260 10.68 5.69 9.27
C ASP A 260 11.71 5.43 10.36
N PHE A 261 12.89 6.05 10.20
CA PHE A 261 13.99 5.91 11.14
C PHE A 261 13.64 6.55 12.48
N GLU A 262 13.15 7.79 12.46
CA GLU A 262 12.80 8.58 13.64
C GLU A 262 11.63 7.94 14.40
N ILE A 263 10.63 7.41 13.69
CA ILE A 263 9.53 6.64 14.28
C ILE A 263 10.07 5.40 14.99
N LEU A 264 10.94 4.62 14.35
CA LEU A 264 11.51 3.42 14.98
C LEU A 264 12.46 3.74 16.12
N GLU A 265 13.23 4.82 16.03
CA GLU A 265 14.13 5.28 17.10
C GLU A 265 13.32 5.66 18.34
N ALA A 266 12.21 6.37 18.16
CA ALA A 266 11.35 6.79 19.26
C ALA A 266 10.48 5.66 19.83
N LEU A 267 10.17 4.62 19.03
CA LEU A 267 9.32 3.51 19.47
C LEU A 267 9.87 2.87 20.76
N ASP A 268 9.07 2.96 21.83
CA ASP A 268 9.35 2.38 23.14
C ASP A 268 9.06 0.88 23.09
N THR A 269 10.09 0.11 22.74
CA THR A 269 9.98 -1.33 22.55
C THR A 269 9.93 -2.12 23.86
N ASP A 270 10.18 -1.46 25.00
CA ASP A 270 10.03 -2.06 26.33
C ASP A 270 8.56 -2.02 26.75
N ARG A 271 7.88 -0.90 26.46
CA ARG A 271 6.45 -0.72 26.69
C ARG A 271 5.59 -1.41 25.63
N PHE A 272 5.93 -1.24 24.35
CA PHE A 272 5.21 -1.77 23.20
C PHE A 272 6.07 -2.81 22.49
N ARG A 273 6.19 -4.00 23.09
CA ARG A 273 7.02 -5.08 22.54
C ARG A 273 6.37 -5.71 21.30
N VAL A 274 6.71 -5.17 20.13
CA VAL A 274 6.27 -5.65 18.82
C VAL A 274 6.99 -6.95 18.46
N LYS A 275 6.29 -7.92 17.87
CA LYS A 275 6.94 -9.18 17.45
C LYS A 275 7.59 -9.06 16.09
N LEU A 276 6.88 -8.45 15.14
CA LEU A 276 7.28 -8.31 13.75
C LEU A 276 7.23 -6.84 13.35
N ILE A 277 8.32 -6.31 12.84
CA ILE A 277 8.40 -4.95 12.29
C ILE A 277 8.82 -5.07 10.83
N CYS A 278 8.07 -4.46 9.92
CA CYS A 278 8.47 -4.23 8.55
C CYS A 278 8.65 -2.73 8.36
N VAL A 279 9.73 -2.32 7.71
CA VAL A 279 10.05 -0.92 7.50
C VAL A 279 10.72 -0.71 6.16
N GLU A 280 10.39 0.39 5.49
CA GLU A 280 11.08 0.83 4.29
C GLU A 280 12.53 1.23 4.62
N VAL A 281 13.52 0.69 3.89
CA VAL A 281 14.93 1.01 4.13
C VAL A 281 15.65 1.25 2.81
N TRP A 282 16.12 2.48 2.62
CA TRP A 282 16.87 2.89 1.44
C TRP A 282 18.24 3.47 1.81
N GLY A 283 19.31 2.72 1.56
CA GLY A 283 20.69 3.22 1.67
C GLY A 283 21.16 3.53 3.10
N ARG A 284 20.39 3.12 4.12
CA ARG A 284 20.68 3.29 5.55
C ARG A 284 20.65 1.96 6.32
N GLU A 285 20.85 0.84 5.63
CA GLU A 285 20.65 -0.52 6.17
C GLU A 285 21.48 -0.76 7.44
N ALA A 286 22.72 -0.28 7.48
CA ALA A 286 23.60 -0.43 8.63
C ALA A 286 23.09 0.34 9.87
N GLU A 287 22.53 1.54 9.67
CA GLU A 287 22.00 2.38 10.76
C GLU A 287 20.74 1.75 11.37
N PHE A 288 19.78 1.34 10.52
CA PHE A 288 18.58 0.63 10.96
C PHE A 288 18.94 -0.66 11.70
N SER A 289 19.86 -1.46 11.14
CA SER A 289 20.27 -2.72 11.75
C SER A 289 20.88 -2.50 13.15
N GLN A 290 21.77 -1.54 13.30
CA GLN A 290 22.38 -1.23 14.59
C GLN A 290 21.35 -0.73 15.62
N MET A 291 20.43 0.15 15.21
CA MET A 291 19.35 0.64 16.07
C MET A 291 18.44 -0.51 16.54
N MET A 292 18.00 -1.35 15.60
CA MET A 292 17.09 -2.45 15.88
C MET A 292 17.74 -3.52 16.77
N GLU A 293 19.03 -3.79 16.59
CA GLU A 293 19.78 -4.72 17.45
C GLU A 293 19.81 -4.24 18.92
N LYS A 294 20.06 -2.94 19.14
CA LYS A 294 20.04 -2.31 20.47
C LYS A 294 18.66 -2.41 21.12
N LYS A 295 17.59 -2.30 20.33
CA LYS A 295 16.18 -2.47 20.75
C LYS A 295 15.77 -3.95 20.91
N GLY A 296 16.69 -4.89 20.74
CA GLY A 296 16.42 -6.31 20.97
C GLY A 296 15.69 -7.00 19.82
N TYR A 297 15.84 -6.51 18.58
CA TYR A 297 15.36 -7.16 17.37
C TYR A 297 16.53 -7.77 16.61
N VAL A 298 16.23 -8.70 15.71
CA VAL A 298 17.18 -9.24 14.74
C VAL A 298 16.63 -9.03 13.34
N HIS A 299 17.53 -8.78 12.40
CA HIS A 299 17.21 -8.84 10.98
C HIS A 299 16.67 -10.23 10.64
N TYR A 300 15.48 -10.29 10.05
CA TYR A 300 14.87 -11.54 9.59
C TYR A 300 15.13 -11.74 8.09
N MET A 301 14.76 -10.74 7.28
CA MET A 301 15.05 -10.70 5.85
C MET A 301 14.86 -9.29 5.29
N SER A 302 15.38 -9.05 4.09
CA SER A 302 15.06 -7.86 3.30
C SER A 302 14.43 -8.27 1.98
N THR A 303 13.48 -7.46 1.51
CA THR A 303 12.88 -7.54 0.18
C THR A 303 13.48 -6.44 -0.70
N ILE A 304 12.78 -6.04 -1.78
CA ILE A 304 13.27 -5.02 -2.70
C ILE A 304 13.27 -3.63 -2.04
N GLU A 305 12.24 -3.32 -1.25
CA GLU A 305 12.03 -1.97 -0.66
C GLU A 305 12.03 -2.03 0.88
N ASN A 306 11.76 -3.20 1.47
CA ASN A 306 11.52 -3.33 2.90
C ASN A 306 12.55 -4.21 3.61
N THR A 307 12.72 -3.97 4.91
CA THR A 307 13.42 -4.86 5.82
C THR A 307 12.52 -5.30 6.95
N LEU A 308 12.44 -6.62 7.16
CA LEU A 308 11.70 -7.22 8.26
C LEU A 308 12.65 -7.52 9.42
N TYR A 309 12.25 -7.02 10.59
CA TYR A 309 12.85 -7.30 11.89
C TYR A 309 11.91 -8.13 12.75
N ILE A 310 12.48 -9.04 13.53
CA ILE A 310 11.75 -9.88 14.48
C ILE A 310 12.35 -9.73 15.87
N ALA A 311 11.50 -9.67 16.90
CA ALA A 311 11.95 -9.64 18.28
C ALA A 311 12.79 -10.89 18.61
N LYS A 312 13.90 -10.74 19.34
CA LYS A 312 14.86 -11.83 19.64
C LYS A 312 14.17 -13.09 20.19
N GLU A 313 13.25 -12.93 21.13
CA GLU A 313 12.47 -14.02 21.73
C GLU A 313 11.55 -14.73 20.73
N ALA A 314 10.97 -14.00 19.77
CA ALA A 314 10.15 -14.57 18.72
C ALA A 314 11.01 -15.34 17.70
N ALA A 315 12.21 -14.84 17.38
CA ALA A 315 13.16 -15.55 16.54
C ALA A 315 13.63 -16.87 17.19
N GLU A 316 13.89 -16.87 18.50
CA GLU A 316 14.22 -18.06 19.27
C GLU A 316 13.09 -19.09 19.25
N GLN A 317 11.84 -18.63 19.42
CA GLN A 317 10.66 -19.49 19.30
C GLN A 317 10.60 -20.19 17.94
N LEU A 318 10.85 -19.46 16.83
CA LEU A 318 10.87 -20.04 15.48
C LEU A 318 11.98 -21.08 15.30
N ARG A 319 13.19 -20.80 15.82
CA ARG A 319 14.31 -21.76 15.77
C ARG A 319 13.98 -23.06 16.49
N ASN A 320 13.38 -22.97 17.68
CA ASN A 320 13.04 -24.14 18.49
C ASN A 320 11.92 -24.99 17.88
N ARG A 321 11.00 -24.40 17.11
CA ARG A 321 9.96 -25.15 16.40
C ARG A 321 10.50 -26.01 15.25
N ARG A 322 11.59 -25.58 14.58
CA ARG A 322 12.20 -26.37 13.49
C ARG A 322 12.93 -27.63 13.95
N ILE A 323 13.14 -27.80 15.27
CA ILE A 323 13.88 -28.91 15.87
C ILE A 323 12.93 -30.03 16.36
N ARG A 324 11.61 -29.87 16.18
CA ARG A 324 10.59 -30.89 16.51
C ARG A 324 9.88 -31.39 15.27
#